data_AF-A0A7C8YN14-F1
#
_entry.id   AF-A0A7C8YN14-F1
#
_cell.length_a   1.000
_cell.length_b   1.000
_cell.length_c   1.000
_cell.angle_alpha   90.00
_cell.angle_beta   90.00
_cell.angle_gamma   90.00
#
_symmetry.space_group_name_H-M   'P 1'
#
loop_
_entity.id
_entity.type
_entity.pdbx_description
1 polymer ?
#
loop_
_entity_poly.entity_id
_entity_poly.type
_entity_poly.pdbx_seq_one_letter_code
_entity_poly.pdbx_strand_id
1 'polypeptide(L)'
;FAFSISHKAKKIREALDNVVSDARQFNFLPHSCEERRVARKNKLETHSFVGAEEIIGRDADKKAILDILDQHQDHPVSIIPIVGMGGLGKTALAQLVYNDDEVTKHFDLRLWVCVSDDFD
;
A
#
# COMPACT_ATOMS: atom_id res chain seq x y z
N PHE A 1 -30.66 48.78 -15.08
CA PHE A 1 -30.59 47.31 -14.89
C PHE A 1 -29.29 46.70 -15.43
N ALA A 2 -28.97 46.76 -16.73
CA ALA A 2 -27.75 46.18 -17.32
C ALA A 2 -26.42 46.64 -16.65
N PHE A 3 -26.28 47.94 -16.39
CA PHE A 3 -25.08 48.52 -15.74
C PHE A 3 -24.75 47.87 -14.38
N SER A 4 -25.77 47.55 -13.57
CA SER A 4 -25.58 46.94 -12.26
C SER A 4 -25.09 45.49 -12.34
N ILE A 5 -25.50 44.76 -13.38
CA ILE A 5 -25.07 43.37 -13.63
C ILE A 5 -23.62 43.36 -14.10
N SER A 6 -23.25 44.26 -15.02
CA SER A 6 -21.87 44.40 -15.51
C SER A 6 -20.89 44.73 -14.38
N HIS A 7 -21.27 45.61 -13.46
CA HIS A 7 -20.43 45.97 -12.31
C HIS A 7 -20.26 44.80 -11.34
N LYS A 8 -21.32 44.01 -11.09
CA LYS A 8 -21.24 42.79 -10.26
C LYS A 8 -20.35 41.73 -10.93
N ALA A 9 -20.48 41.52 -12.24
CA ALA A 9 -19.65 40.59 -12.99
C ALA A 9 -18.16 40.99 -12.97
N LYS A 10 -17.87 42.29 -13.08
CA LYS A 10 -16.50 42.82 -12.96
C LYS A 10 -15.90 42.53 -11.57
N LYS A 11 -16.66 42.77 -10.49
CA LYS A 11 -16.22 42.47 -9.13
C LYS A 11 -15.93 40.98 -8.90
N ILE A 12 -16.75 40.09 -9.45
CA ILE A 12 -16.55 38.65 -9.34
C ILE A 12 -15.24 38.22 -10.03
N ARG A 13 -14.98 38.77 -11.23
CA ARG A 13 -13.73 38.48 -11.96
C ARG A 13 -12.51 38.96 -11.19
N GLU A 14 -12.53 40.19 -10.68
CA GLU A 14 -11.42 40.74 -9.88
C GLU A 14 -11.18 39.93 -8.60
N ALA A 15 -12.25 39.47 -7.95
CA ALA A 15 -12.14 38.59 -6.79
C ALA A 15 -11.51 37.22 -7.16
N LEU A 16 -11.88 36.65 -8.31
CA LEU A 16 -11.31 35.41 -8.80
C LEU A 16 -9.82 35.56 -9.13
N ASP A 17 -9.43 36.67 -9.77
CA ASP A 17 -8.03 36.97 -10.10
C ASP A 17 -7.18 37.10 -8.84
N ASN A 18 -7.70 37.75 -7.79
CA ASN A 18 -7.03 37.84 -6.49
C ASN A 18 -6.84 36.47 -5.84
N VAL A 19 -7.87 35.60 -5.85
CA VAL A 19 -7.76 34.23 -5.32
C VAL A 19 -6.71 33.41 -6.07
N VAL A 20 -6.63 33.56 -7.40
CA VAL A 20 -5.59 32.90 -8.21
C VAL A 20 -4.20 33.43 -7.89
N SER A 21 -4.07 34.75 -7.69
CA SER A 21 -2.79 35.38 -7.33
C SER A 21 -2.31 34.90 -5.95
N ASP A 22 -3.17 34.92 -4.94
CA ASP A 22 -2.88 34.44 -3.60
C ASP A 22 -2.52 32.94 -3.64
N ALA A 23 -3.29 32.14 -4.38
CA ALA A 23 -3.02 30.71 -4.53
C ALA A 23 -1.66 30.43 -5.18
N ARG A 24 -1.17 31.29 -6.08
CA ARG A 24 0.19 31.21 -6.63
C ARG A 24 1.23 31.64 -5.61
N GLN A 25 1.00 32.76 -4.93
CA GLN A 25 1.93 33.31 -3.94
C GLN A 25 2.16 32.35 -2.77
N PHE A 26 1.11 31.67 -2.32
CA PHE A 26 1.17 30.71 -1.21
C PHE A 26 1.38 29.25 -1.66
N ASN A 27 1.66 29.01 -2.96
CA ASN A 27 1.80 27.66 -3.54
C ASN A 27 0.61 26.72 -3.22
N PHE A 28 -0.61 27.26 -3.17
CA PHE A 28 -1.84 26.47 -3.03
C PHE A 28 -2.27 25.82 -4.34
N LEU A 29 -1.80 26.33 -5.49
CA LEU A 29 -2.05 25.67 -6.76
C LEU A 29 -1.45 24.26 -6.72
N PRO A 30 -2.27 23.21 -6.87
CA PRO A 30 -1.77 21.86 -6.95
C PRO A 30 -0.78 21.75 -8.10
N HIS A 31 0.35 21.09 -7.87
CA HIS A 31 0.93 20.24 -8.90
C HIS A 31 -0.20 19.35 -9.44
N SER A 32 -0.27 19.16 -10.76
CA SER A 32 -1.33 18.46 -11.48
C SER A 32 -1.97 17.35 -10.64
N CYS A 33 -3.28 17.47 -10.44
CA CYS A 33 -4.09 16.59 -9.60
C CYS A 33 -4.25 15.20 -10.24
N GLU A 34 -3.19 14.41 -10.25
CA GLU A 34 -3.24 12.94 -10.24
C GLU A 34 -2.80 12.37 -8.88
N GLU A 35 -1.98 13.08 -8.10
CA GLU A 35 -1.34 12.51 -6.89
C GLU A 35 -2.19 12.61 -5.61
N ARG A 36 -3.30 13.36 -5.60
CA ARG A 36 -4.03 13.68 -4.36
C ARG A 36 -5.15 12.70 -3.98
N ARG A 37 -5.06 11.43 -4.43
CA ARG A 37 -5.72 10.30 -3.73
C ARG A 37 -4.87 9.76 -2.58
N VAL A 38 -3.60 10.15 -2.50
CA VAL A 38 -2.67 9.78 -1.42
C VAL A 38 -2.73 10.81 -0.29
N ALA A 39 -3.94 11.19 0.12
CA ALA A 39 -4.13 11.84 1.41
C ALA A 39 -3.78 10.82 2.48
N ARG A 40 -2.48 10.65 2.79
CA ARG A 40 -1.90 10.02 3.98
C ARG A 40 -2.87 9.08 4.70
N LYS A 41 -3.42 8.10 3.97
CA LYS A 41 -3.90 6.91 4.63
C LYS A 41 -2.62 6.38 5.23
N ASN A 42 -2.57 6.21 6.54
CA ASN A 42 -1.59 5.33 7.15
C ASN A 42 -1.58 4.09 6.26
N LYS A 43 -0.58 3.99 5.37
CA LYS A 43 -0.42 2.90 4.43
C LYS A 43 -0.44 1.69 5.34
N LEU A 44 -1.42 0.80 5.14
CA LEU A 44 -1.64 -0.31 6.06
C LEU A 44 -0.45 -1.25 5.85
N GLU A 45 0.64 -0.96 6.54
CA GLU A 45 1.88 -1.71 6.44
C GLU A 45 1.64 -3.08 7.04
N THR A 46 2.07 -4.09 6.31
CA THR A 46 2.06 -5.46 6.82
C THR A 46 3.36 -5.66 7.57
N HIS A 47 3.24 -6.18 8.78
CA HIS A 47 4.38 -6.56 9.62
C HIS A 47 4.45 -8.08 9.70
N SER A 48 5.59 -8.64 10.14
CA SER A 48 5.77 -10.09 10.15
C SER A 48 5.05 -10.80 11.29
N PHE A 49 4.73 -10.12 12.39
CA PHE A 49 4.05 -10.74 13.54
C PHE A 49 2.67 -11.27 13.14
N VAL A 50 2.31 -12.40 13.75
CA VAL A 50 1.04 -13.09 13.51
C VAL A 50 0.55 -13.75 14.80
N GLY A 51 -0.70 -13.51 15.15
CA GLY A 51 -1.44 -14.37 16.07
C GLY A 51 -1.86 -15.62 15.30
N ALA A 52 -1.00 -16.64 15.27
CA ALA A 52 -1.22 -17.84 14.47
C ALA A 52 -2.54 -18.55 14.85
N GLU A 53 -2.93 -18.45 16.12
CA GLU A 53 -4.19 -18.91 16.69
C GLU A 53 -5.44 -18.24 16.11
N GLU A 54 -5.30 -17.05 15.51
CA GLU A 54 -6.42 -16.32 14.87
C GLU A 54 -6.66 -16.78 13.42
N ILE A 55 -5.74 -17.55 12.83
CA ILE A 55 -5.81 -17.99 11.43
C ILE A 55 -6.26 -19.44 11.36
N ILE A 56 -7.42 -19.66 10.74
CA ILE A 56 -8.06 -20.99 10.68
C ILE A 56 -8.06 -21.51 9.24
N GLY A 57 -7.86 -22.82 9.07
CA GLY A 57 -8.09 -23.51 7.79
C GLY A 57 -6.98 -23.35 6.76
N ARG A 58 -5.79 -22.92 7.18
CA ARG A 58 -4.61 -22.72 6.31
C ARG A 58 -3.52 -23.77 6.48
N ASP A 59 -3.77 -24.82 7.27
CA ASP A 59 -2.76 -25.84 7.58
C ASP A 59 -2.26 -26.58 6.33
N ALA A 60 -3.16 -26.93 5.42
CA ALA A 60 -2.80 -27.61 4.17
C ALA A 60 -1.96 -26.71 3.25
N ASP A 61 -2.35 -25.44 3.11
CA ASP A 61 -1.61 -24.47 2.30
C ASP A 61 -0.21 -24.20 2.90
N LYS A 62 -0.13 -24.04 4.23
CA LYS A 62 1.13 -23.85 4.94
C LYS A 62 2.06 -25.03 4.69
N LYS A 63 1.56 -26.25 4.89
CA LYS A 63 2.33 -27.48 4.68
C LYS A 63 2.83 -27.60 3.24
N ALA A 64 1.99 -27.30 2.24
CA ALA A 64 2.39 -27.35 0.84
C ALA A 64 3.57 -26.40 0.55
N ILE A 65 3.60 -25.21 1.16
CA ILE A 65 4.74 -24.28 1.00
C ILE A 65 6.00 -24.82 1.69
N LEU A 66 5.88 -25.39 2.89
CA LEU A 66 7.01 -26.01 3.61
C LEU A 66 7.62 -27.17 2.80
N ASP A 67 6.79 -28.03 2.23
CA ASP A 67 7.23 -29.14 1.38
C ASP A 67 8.00 -28.62 0.14
N ILE A 68 7.56 -27.51 -0.47
CA ILE A 68 8.27 -26.87 -1.59
C ILE A 68 9.62 -26.30 -1.12
N LEU A 69 9.67 -25.65 0.05
CA LEU A 69 10.92 -25.12 0.60
C LEU A 69 11.93 -26.23 0.86
N ASP A 70 11.50 -27.36 1.41
CA ASP A 70 12.35 -28.52 1.68
C ASP A 70 12.89 -29.15 0.39
N GLN A 71 12.05 -29.30 -0.65
CA GLN A 71 12.46 -29.85 -1.95
C GLN A 71 13.48 -28.99 -2.69
N HIS A 72 13.57 -27.69 -2.38
CA HIS A 72 14.43 -26.75 -3.08
C HIS A 72 15.67 -26.30 -2.29
N GLN A 73 16.06 -27.03 -1.24
CA GLN A 73 17.25 -26.70 -0.42
C GLN A 73 18.56 -26.67 -1.22
N ASP A 74 18.68 -27.49 -2.28
CA ASP A 74 19.88 -27.55 -3.13
C ASP A 74 19.94 -26.42 -4.18
N HIS A 75 18.89 -25.61 -4.32
CA HIS A 75 18.90 -24.48 -5.23
C HIS A 75 19.43 -23.22 -4.54
N PRO A 76 20.29 -22.44 -5.20
CA PRO A 76 20.84 -21.21 -4.63
C PRO A 76 19.76 -20.15 -4.37
N VAL A 77 18.65 -20.18 -5.14
CA VAL A 77 17.51 -19.27 -4.99
C VAL A 77 16.22 -20.01 -5.38
N SER A 78 15.17 -19.86 -4.55
CA SER A 78 13.81 -20.32 -4.84
C SER A 78 12.81 -19.18 -4.64
N ILE A 79 11.76 -19.13 -5.49
CA ILE A 79 10.72 -18.09 -5.45
C ILE A 79 9.36 -18.79 -5.42
N ILE A 80 8.56 -18.51 -4.38
CA ILE A 80 7.23 -19.09 -4.18
C ILE A 80 6.17 -17.98 -4.23
N PRO A 81 5.47 -17.78 -5.37
CA PRO A 81 4.46 -16.75 -5.49
C PRO A 81 3.13 -17.18 -4.84
N ILE A 82 2.53 -16.33 -4.00
CA ILE A 82 1.18 -16.51 -3.46
C ILE A 82 0.23 -15.55 -4.18
N VAL A 83 -0.63 -16.09 -5.05
CA VAL A 83 -1.49 -15.30 -5.95
C VAL A 83 -2.96 -15.52 -5.62
N GLY A 84 -3.78 -14.48 -5.81
CA GLY A 84 -5.23 -14.54 -5.59
C GLY A 84 -5.85 -13.16 -5.41
N MET A 85 -7.18 -13.09 -5.41
CA MET A 85 -7.92 -11.85 -5.20
C MET A 85 -7.60 -11.16 -3.86
N GLY A 86 -7.88 -9.86 -3.78
CA GLY A 86 -7.78 -9.10 -2.53
C GLY A 86 -8.64 -9.69 -1.42
N GLY A 87 -8.20 -9.59 -0.16
CA GLY A 87 -8.95 -10.08 0.99
C GLY A 87 -8.91 -11.59 1.24
N LEU A 88 -8.29 -12.40 0.35
CA LEU A 88 -8.19 -13.86 0.54
C LEU A 88 -7.23 -14.30 1.66
N GLY A 89 -6.50 -13.39 2.31
CA GLY A 89 -5.55 -13.77 3.37
C GLY A 89 -4.20 -14.31 2.85
N LYS A 90 -3.76 -13.89 1.65
CA LYS A 90 -2.43 -14.23 1.10
C LYS A 90 -1.30 -13.86 2.06
N THR A 91 -1.35 -12.64 2.57
CA THR A 91 -0.38 -12.13 3.55
C THR A 91 -0.42 -12.93 4.85
N ALA A 92 -1.61 -13.33 5.30
CA ALA A 92 -1.77 -14.16 6.51
C ALA A 92 -1.11 -15.53 6.35
N LEU A 93 -1.26 -16.17 5.18
CA LEU A 93 -0.55 -17.41 4.88
C LEU A 93 0.98 -17.22 4.85
N ALA A 94 1.47 -16.15 4.22
CA ALA A 94 2.90 -15.85 4.22
C ALA A 94 3.46 -15.62 5.63
N GLN A 95 2.69 -14.93 6.50
CA GLN A 95 3.07 -14.74 7.90
C GLN A 95 3.10 -16.07 8.68
N LEU A 96 2.15 -16.99 8.44
CA LEU A 96 2.16 -18.32 9.06
C LEU A 96 3.41 -19.12 8.69
N VAL A 97 3.80 -19.11 7.40
CA VAL A 97 5.01 -19.79 6.93
C VAL A 97 6.26 -19.11 7.49
N TYR A 98 6.33 -17.78 7.41
CA TYR A 98 7.49 -17.00 7.85
C TYR A 98 7.83 -17.24 9.33
N ASN A 99 6.82 -17.38 10.18
CA ASN A 99 6.96 -17.62 11.61
C ASN A 99 6.91 -19.10 12.01
N ASP A 100 6.87 -20.02 11.05
CA ASP A 100 6.87 -21.45 11.37
C ASP A 100 8.21 -21.87 11.99
N ASP A 101 8.15 -22.71 13.02
CA ASP A 101 9.32 -23.16 13.76
C ASP A 101 10.38 -23.80 12.86
N GLU A 102 9.98 -24.55 11.83
CA GLU A 102 10.91 -25.19 10.90
C GLU A 102 11.65 -24.13 10.06
N VAL A 103 10.92 -23.13 9.57
CA VAL A 103 11.50 -21.99 8.83
C VAL A 103 12.41 -21.16 9.72
N THR A 104 12.01 -20.90 10.98
CA THR A 104 12.82 -20.10 11.91
C THR A 104 14.15 -20.76 12.27
N LYS A 105 14.20 -22.10 12.30
CA LYS A 105 15.40 -22.89 12.59
C LYS A 105 16.29 -23.08 11.37
N HIS A 106 15.69 -23.12 10.17
CA HIS A 106 16.41 -23.37 8.93
C HIS A 106 17.10 -22.10 8.40
N PHE A 107 16.49 -20.92 8.57
CA PHE A 107 17.02 -19.67 8.05
C PHE A 107 17.57 -18.77 9.16
N ASP A 108 18.90 -18.59 9.17
CA ASP A 108 19.60 -17.68 10.10
C ASP A 108 19.11 -16.23 10.00
N LEU A 109 18.77 -15.80 8.78
CA LEU A 109 18.28 -14.46 8.48
C LEU A 109 16.96 -14.55 7.73
N ARG A 110 15.98 -13.78 8.21
CA ARG A 110 14.65 -13.68 7.62
C ARG A 110 14.25 -12.21 7.58
N LEU A 111 13.76 -11.74 6.42
CA LEU A 111 13.34 -10.36 6.23
C LEU A 111 11.87 -10.31 5.78
N TRP A 112 11.13 -9.33 6.29
CA TRP A 112 9.78 -9.03 5.86
C TRP A 112 9.70 -7.60 5.36
N VAL A 113 9.24 -7.39 4.13
CA VAL A 113 9.16 -6.08 3.50
C VAL A 113 7.75 -5.85 3.00
N CYS A 114 7.15 -4.71 3.39
CA CYS A 114 5.89 -4.24 2.84
C CYS A 114 6.17 -3.27 1.69
N VAL A 115 5.56 -3.53 0.54
CA VAL A 115 5.80 -2.82 -0.71
C VAL A 115 4.41 -2.37 -1.19
N SER A 116 4.11 -1.05 -1.19
CA SER A 116 2.87 -0.52 -1.82
C SER A 116 3.14 0.59 -2.84
N ASP A 117 2.19 0.72 -3.76
CA ASP A 117 2.12 1.52 -5.00
C ASP A 117 3.03 2.74 -5.18
N ASP A 118 3.27 3.56 -4.15
CA ASP A 118 4.28 4.63 -4.20
C ASP A 118 5.65 4.09 -3.78
N PHE A 119 6.51 3.88 -4.78
CA PHE A 119 7.89 3.37 -4.65
C PHE A 119 8.97 4.32 -5.15
N ASP A 120 8.57 5.48 -5.68
CA ASP A 120 9.44 6.53 -6.23
C ASP A 120 9.57 7.72 -5.29
#